data_AF-A0A0B6Z9Y1-F1
#
_entry.id   AF-A0A0B6Z9Y1-F1
#
_cell.length_a   1.000
_cell.length_b   1.000
_cell.length_c   1.000
_cell.angle_alpha   90.00
_cell.angle_beta   90.00
_cell.angle_gamma   90.00
#
_symmetry.space_group_name_H-M   'P 1'
#
loop_
_entity.id
_entity.type
_entity.pdbx_description
1 polymer ?
#
loop_
_entity_poly.entity_id
_entity_poly.type
_entity_poly.pdbx_seq_one_letter_code
_entity_poly.pdbx_strand_id
1 'polypeptide(L)'
;MATWCVFNSMFQRLTSSKHVLDTYIKTSIQSHKFHRVLGMMDLGGNYIGDLQSRAIHVTSSYTGTRLPSGVPQRRKPLKITKGIRLDRVQVHHNMTIKQLAVAMNKPTDHIYEVLLMIPDTDCYDHNQSVLDMKTIMDVVKKSGMIPEFTKKKI
;
A
#
# COMPACT_ATOMS: atom_id res chain seq x y z
N MET A 1 7.86 37.28 27.53
CA MET A 1 7.74 36.07 28.37
C MET A 1 6.38 35.40 28.16
N ALA A 2 6.11 34.86 26.96
CA ALA A 2 4.81 34.21 26.66
C ALA A 2 4.89 33.00 25.70
N THR A 3 6.08 32.61 25.24
CA THR A 3 6.25 31.52 24.26
C THR A 3 6.44 30.13 24.90
N TRP A 4 6.73 30.05 26.21
CA TRP A 4 6.91 28.78 26.92
C TRP A 4 5.58 28.10 27.34
N CYS A 5 4.47 28.84 27.42
CA CYS A 5 3.18 28.27 27.83
C CYS A 5 2.52 27.42 26.73
N VAL A 6 2.77 27.73 25.46
CA VAL A 6 2.16 26.99 24.34
C VAL A 6 2.84 25.63 24.13
N PHE A 7 4.18 25.57 24.25
CA PHE A 7 4.94 24.33 24.06
C PHE A 7 4.64 23.27 25.14
N ASN A 8 4.40 23.68 26.38
CA ASN A 8 4.11 22.72 27.47
C ASN A 8 2.70 22.09 27.33
N SER A 9 1.74 22.86 26.79
CA SER A 9 0.38 22.35 26.52
C SER A 9 0.34 21.33 25.36
N MET A 10 1.24 21.47 24.40
CA MET A 10 1.37 20.55 23.27
C MET A 10 2.08 19.24 23.66
N PHE A 11 3.05 19.32 24.59
CA PHE A 11 3.72 18.12 25.13
C PHE A 11 2.81 17.28 26.06
N GLN A 12 1.94 17.92 26.86
CA GLN A 12 0.95 17.20 27.67
C GLN A 12 -0.11 16.46 26.81
N ARG A 13 -0.39 16.93 25.59
CA ARG A 13 -1.28 16.22 24.65
C ARG A 13 -0.64 14.97 24.03
N LEU A 14 0.68 14.89 23.95
CA LEU A 14 1.38 13.72 23.40
C LEU A 14 1.56 12.59 24.43
N THR A 15 1.43 12.87 25.73
CA THR A 15 1.62 11.86 26.79
C THR A 15 0.34 11.21 27.30
N SER A 16 -0.85 11.75 27.00
CA SER A 16 -2.13 11.18 27.47
C SER A 16 -2.73 10.05 26.63
N SER A 17 -2.07 9.61 25.55
CA SER A 17 -2.55 8.48 24.73
C SER A 17 -2.28 7.09 25.35
N LYS A 18 -1.89 7.01 26.63
CA LYS A 18 -1.58 5.74 27.32
C LYS A 18 -2.64 5.27 28.31
N HIS A 19 -3.79 5.96 28.42
CA HIS A 19 -4.79 5.65 29.46
C HIS A 19 -6.13 5.06 28.97
N VAL A 20 -6.28 4.73 27.68
CA VAL A 20 -7.55 4.23 27.12
C VAL A 20 -7.63 2.70 27.08
N LEU A 21 -6.54 1.98 27.38
CA LEU A 21 -6.55 0.51 27.34
C LEU A 21 -7.05 -0.18 28.63
N ASP A 22 -7.06 0.53 29.77
CA ASP A 22 -7.38 -0.10 31.07
C ASP A 22 -8.87 -0.05 31.44
N THR A 23 -9.71 0.67 30.70
CA THR A 23 -11.16 0.71 30.92
C THR A 23 -11.94 -0.38 30.16
N TYR A 24 -11.33 -1.08 29.20
CA TYR A 24 -12.00 -2.16 28.47
C TYR A 24 -11.85 -3.54 29.14
N ILE A 25 -10.91 -3.68 30.08
CA ILE A 25 -10.65 -4.95 30.77
C ILE A 25 -11.58 -5.13 31.99
N LYS A 26 -12.19 -4.04 32.50
CA LYS A 26 -13.06 -4.11 33.70
C LYS A 26 -14.54 -4.37 33.43
N THR A 27 -15.01 -4.27 32.19
CA THR A 27 -16.41 -4.61 31.83
C THR A 27 -16.58 -6.03 31.30
N SER A 28 -15.49 -6.74 30.93
CA SER A 28 -15.57 -8.13 30.46
C SER A 28 -15.58 -9.19 31.57
N ILE A 29 -15.21 -8.83 32.81
CA ILE A 29 -15.20 -9.76 33.94
C ILE A 29 -16.59 -9.89 34.60
N GLN A 30 -17.54 -9.00 34.28
CA GLN A 30 -18.89 -9.03 34.85
C GLN A 30 -19.97 -9.65 33.94
N SER A 31 -19.63 -10.13 32.73
CA SER A 31 -20.59 -10.85 31.87
C SER A 31 -20.55 -12.38 32.02
N HIS A 32 -19.52 -12.93 32.67
CA HIS A 32 -19.36 -14.38 32.87
C HIS A 32 -20.33 -15.03 33.88
N LYS A 33 -21.30 -14.27 34.43
CA LYS A 33 -22.40 -14.83 35.25
C LYS A 33 -23.79 -14.70 34.64
N PHE A 34 -23.97 -13.97 33.53
CA PHE A 34 -25.31 -13.79 32.93
C PHE A 34 -25.66 -14.80 31.84
N HIS A 35 -24.69 -15.58 31.34
CA HIS A 35 -24.95 -16.59 30.31
C HIS A 35 -25.44 -17.96 30.82
N ARG A 36 -25.67 -18.12 32.13
CA ARG A 36 -26.14 -19.40 32.70
C ARG A 36 -27.64 -19.45 33.04
N VAL A 37 -28.42 -18.40 32.75
CA VAL A 37 -29.86 -18.37 33.06
C VAL A 37 -30.74 -18.36 31.80
N LEU A 38 -30.20 -18.10 30.61
CA LEU A 38 -30.97 -18.10 29.36
C LEU A 38 -30.97 -19.45 28.61
N GLY A 39 -30.65 -20.54 29.31
CA GLY A 39 -30.70 -21.91 28.77
C GLY A 39 -31.99 -22.68 29.07
N MET A 40 -33.02 -22.04 29.62
CA MET A 40 -34.29 -22.68 30.01
C MET A 40 -35.53 -21.98 29.46
N MET A 41 -35.45 -21.40 28.26
CA MET A 41 -36.64 -21.00 27.51
C MET A 41 -36.68 -21.75 26.19
N ASP A 42 -37.15 -22.99 26.27
CA ASP A 42 -37.83 -23.65 25.16
C ASP A 42 -39.09 -22.85 24.84
N LEU A 43 -39.02 -21.96 23.85
CA LEU A 43 -40.19 -21.50 23.10
C LEU A 43 -39.80 -21.43 21.63
N GLY A 44 -40.38 -22.35 20.87
CA GLY A 44 -40.07 -22.63 19.48
C GLY A 44 -40.24 -21.47 18.51
N GLY A 45 -39.61 -21.63 17.35
CA GLY A 45 -39.73 -20.72 16.22
C GLY A 45 -38.79 -21.12 15.10
N ASN A 46 -39.23 -22.07 14.27
CA ASN A 46 -38.59 -22.39 12.99
C ASN A 46 -38.57 -21.16 12.08
N TYR A 47 -37.39 -20.61 11.84
CA TYR A 47 -37.13 -19.80 10.64
C TYR A 47 -35.81 -20.25 10.04
N ILE A 48 -35.96 -21.13 9.04
CA ILE A 48 -34.96 -21.46 8.04
C ILE A 48 -34.76 -20.17 7.23
N GLY A 49 -33.66 -19.47 7.49
CA GLY A 49 -33.20 -18.32 6.73
C GLY A 49 -31.77 -18.59 6.32
N ASP A 50 -31.61 -18.88 5.04
CA ASP A 50 -30.42 -19.34 4.33
C ASP A 50 -29.28 -18.31 4.29
N LEU A 51 -28.80 -17.88 5.46
CA LEU A 51 -27.52 -17.18 5.59
C LEU A 51 -26.43 -18.23 5.63
N GLN A 52 -26.11 -18.76 4.45
CA GLN A 52 -24.87 -19.47 4.17
C GLN A 52 -23.71 -18.48 4.44
N SER A 53 -23.43 -18.32 5.72
CA SER A 53 -22.30 -17.57 6.24
C SER A 53 -21.10 -18.19 5.58
N ARG A 54 -20.44 -17.44 4.69
CA ARG A 54 -19.13 -17.82 4.14
C ARG A 54 -18.26 -18.10 5.35
N ALA A 55 -18.10 -19.37 5.69
CA ALA A 55 -17.24 -19.80 6.75
C ALA A 55 -15.83 -19.45 6.28
N ILE A 56 -15.34 -18.30 6.74
CA ILE A 56 -13.95 -17.93 6.53
C ILE A 56 -13.16 -19.04 7.20
N HIS A 57 -12.50 -19.88 6.41
CA HIS A 57 -11.57 -20.91 6.88
C HIS A 57 -10.35 -20.21 7.50
N VAL A 58 -10.54 -19.58 8.65
CA VAL A 58 -9.45 -19.21 9.55
C VAL A 58 -9.18 -20.44 10.39
N THR A 59 -8.05 -21.09 10.17
CA THR A 59 -7.51 -22.04 11.14
C THR A 59 -7.34 -21.30 12.47
N SER A 60 -8.26 -21.54 13.40
CA SER A 60 -8.30 -20.91 14.72
C SER A 60 -7.10 -21.29 15.61
N SER A 61 -6.34 -22.30 15.19
CA SER A 61 -5.22 -22.87 15.90
C SER A 61 -3.91 -22.65 15.16
N TYR A 62 -3.43 -21.40 15.12
CA TYR A 62 -2.00 -21.17 14.92
C TYR A 62 -1.26 -21.63 16.18
N THR A 63 -0.74 -22.87 16.18
CA THR A 63 0.10 -23.44 17.25
C THR A 63 1.56 -23.00 17.15
N GLY A 64 1.85 -21.95 16.39
CA GLY A 64 3.18 -21.34 16.41
C GLY A 64 3.38 -20.57 17.70
N THR A 65 4.46 -20.86 18.41
CA THR A 65 4.89 -20.06 19.56
C THR A 65 5.19 -18.64 19.07
N ARG A 66 4.38 -17.66 19.50
CA ARG A 66 4.71 -16.26 19.27
C ARG A 66 6.03 -15.98 19.98
N LEU A 67 7.00 -15.44 19.26
CA LEU A 67 8.26 -15.01 19.87
C LEU A 67 7.96 -13.95 20.95
N PRO A 68 8.67 -13.98 22.09
CA PRO A 68 8.49 -12.97 23.13
C PRO A 68 8.71 -11.56 22.57
N SER A 69 7.88 -10.61 23.01
CA SER A 69 8.07 -9.19 22.65
C SER A 69 9.47 -8.74 23.07
N GLY A 70 10.25 -8.19 22.14
CA GLY A 70 11.60 -7.70 22.41
C GLY A 70 12.74 -8.64 22.01
N VAL A 71 12.45 -9.87 21.56
CA VAL A 71 13.50 -10.70 20.92
C VAL A 71 13.73 -10.17 19.51
N PRO A 72 14.94 -9.68 19.16
CA PRO A 72 15.24 -9.25 17.81
C PRO A 72 15.10 -10.45 16.88
N GLN A 73 14.05 -10.43 16.06
CA GLN A 73 13.84 -11.46 15.06
C GLN A 73 14.97 -11.32 14.03
N ARG A 74 15.95 -12.24 14.07
CA ARG A 74 17.02 -12.30 13.07
C ARG A 74 16.40 -12.68 11.72
N ARG A 75 15.90 -11.69 10.99
CA ARG A 75 15.45 -11.85 9.61
C ARG A 75 16.67 -12.17 8.79
N LYS A 76 16.77 -13.40 8.28
CA LYS A 76 17.78 -13.73 7.27
C LYS A 76 17.46 -12.85 6.05
N PRO A 77 18.38 -12.01 5.57
CA PRO A 77 18.12 -11.22 4.38
C PRO A 77 17.77 -12.18 3.23
N LEU A 78 16.76 -11.80 2.44
CA LEU A 78 16.39 -12.54 1.25
C LEU A 78 17.63 -12.65 0.36
N LYS A 79 18.02 -13.87 0.00
CA LYS A 79 19.11 -14.10 -0.95
C LYS A 79 18.63 -13.67 -2.33
N ILE A 80 18.95 -12.44 -2.73
CA ILE A 80 18.70 -11.95 -4.08
C ILE A 80 19.74 -12.63 -4.98
N THR A 81 19.33 -13.69 -5.68
CA THR A 81 20.25 -14.60 -6.38
C THR A 81 20.76 -14.06 -7.71
N LYS A 82 20.23 -12.93 -8.21
CA LYS A 82 20.66 -12.31 -9.47
C LYS A 82 20.50 -10.79 -9.37
N GLY A 83 21.50 -10.02 -9.82
CA GLY A 83 21.34 -8.58 -9.99
C GLY A 83 20.18 -8.30 -10.95
N ILE A 84 19.21 -7.49 -10.54
CA ILE A 84 18.10 -7.08 -11.40
C ILE A 84 18.70 -6.28 -12.56
N ARG A 85 18.71 -6.86 -13.77
CA ARG A 85 19.17 -6.16 -14.97
C ARG A 85 17.98 -5.34 -15.47
N LEU A 86 18.09 -4.02 -15.35
CA LEU A 86 17.10 -3.11 -15.91
C LEU A 86 17.42 -2.89 -17.39
N ASP A 87 16.39 -2.90 -18.21
CA ASP A 87 16.50 -2.63 -19.63
C ASP A 87 16.89 -1.16 -19.86
N ARG A 88 17.74 -0.94 -20.87
CA ARG A 88 18.24 0.38 -21.27
C ARG A 88 17.46 0.84 -22.49
N VAL A 89 16.99 2.09 -22.45
CA VAL A 89 16.17 2.68 -23.51
C VAL A 89 16.92 3.86 -24.11
N GLN A 90 17.06 3.87 -25.43
CA GLN A 90 17.68 4.99 -26.13
C GLN A 90 16.67 6.12 -26.28
N VAL A 91 16.97 7.25 -25.67
CA VAL A 91 16.11 8.43 -25.61
C VAL A 91 16.79 9.60 -26.32
N HIS A 92 16.02 10.32 -27.13
CA HIS A 92 16.42 11.58 -27.76
C HIS A 92 15.38 12.67 -27.50
N HIS A 93 15.73 13.92 -27.84
CA HIS A 93 14.82 15.06 -27.66
C HIS A 93 13.66 15.00 -28.65
N ASN A 94 12.50 15.48 -28.21
CA ASN A 94 11.29 15.59 -29.04
C ASN A 94 10.82 14.24 -29.61
N MET A 95 10.88 13.17 -28.80
CA MET A 95 10.27 11.89 -29.14
C MET A 95 8.75 12.00 -29.07
N THR A 96 8.07 11.40 -30.04
CA THR A 96 6.61 11.22 -29.97
C THR A 96 6.27 10.03 -29.08
N ILE A 97 5.03 9.97 -28.56
CA ILE A 97 4.54 8.81 -27.79
C ILE A 97 4.77 7.51 -28.55
N LYS A 98 4.46 7.48 -29.85
CA LYS A 98 4.65 6.28 -30.68
C LYS A 98 6.13 5.88 -30.80
N GLN A 99 7.04 6.85 -30.95
CA GLN A 99 8.47 6.58 -31.03
C GLN A 99 9.03 6.08 -29.70
N LEU A 100 8.58 6.66 -28.59
CA LEU A 100 8.96 6.22 -27.26
C LEU A 100 8.47 4.79 -26.98
N ALA A 101 7.26 4.44 -27.42
CA ALA A 101 6.71 3.08 -27.28
C ALA A 101 7.57 2.04 -28.00
N VAL A 102 7.98 2.36 -29.23
CA VAL A 102 8.88 1.52 -30.04
C VAL A 102 10.26 1.39 -29.37
N ALA A 103 10.83 2.49 -28.89
CA ALA A 103 12.14 2.48 -28.22
C ALA A 103 12.14 1.67 -26.90
N MET A 104 11.01 1.66 -26.18
CA MET A 104 10.83 0.90 -24.95
C MET A 104 10.39 -0.56 -25.19
N ASN A 105 10.05 -0.93 -26.43
CA ASN A 105 9.40 -2.20 -26.76
C ASN A 105 8.14 -2.47 -25.90
N LYS A 106 7.28 -1.45 -25.82
CA LYS A 106 6.01 -1.46 -25.06
C LYS A 106 4.84 -0.98 -25.94
N PRO A 107 3.59 -1.36 -25.63
CA PRO A 107 2.43 -0.77 -26.30
C PRO A 107 2.30 0.71 -25.96
N THR A 108 1.62 1.47 -26.81
CA THR A 108 1.30 2.89 -26.57
C THR A 108 0.47 3.09 -25.30
N ASP A 109 -0.40 2.12 -24.98
CA ASP A 109 -1.28 2.16 -23.82
C ASP A 109 -0.48 2.22 -22.51
N HIS A 110 0.64 1.47 -22.44
CA HIS A 110 1.56 1.53 -21.31
C HIS A 110 2.11 2.94 -21.09
N ILE A 111 2.38 3.70 -22.15
CA ILE A 111 2.87 5.07 -22.01
C ILE A 111 1.76 5.99 -21.49
N TYR A 112 0.54 5.86 -22.00
CA TYR A 112 -0.59 6.65 -21.50
C TYR A 112 -0.84 6.36 -20.02
N GLU A 113 -0.85 5.09 -19.59
CA GLU A 113 -0.97 4.72 -18.19
C GLU A 113 0.10 5.40 -17.31
N VAL A 114 1.34 5.44 -17.78
CA VAL A 114 2.43 6.09 -17.03
C VAL A 114 2.30 7.61 -17.05
N LEU A 115 1.82 8.20 -18.15
CA LEU A 115 1.51 9.63 -18.22
C LEU A 115 0.44 10.01 -17.20
N LEU A 116 -0.61 9.19 -17.01
CA LEU A 116 -1.62 9.43 -15.95
C LEU A 116 -1.02 9.50 -14.53
N MET A 117 0.15 8.89 -14.31
CA MET A 117 0.85 8.96 -13.02
C MET A 117 1.72 10.21 -12.86
N ILE A 118 1.98 10.97 -13.93
CA ILE A 118 2.83 12.15 -13.94
C ILE A 118 1.91 13.39 -13.92
N PRO A 119 2.17 14.39 -13.06
CA PRO A 119 1.39 15.62 -13.08
C PRO A 119 1.67 16.43 -14.35
N ASP A 120 0.70 17.25 -14.77
CA ASP A 120 0.84 18.23 -15.87
C ASP A 120 1.08 17.62 -17.27
N THR A 121 0.57 16.41 -17.52
CA THR A 121 0.70 15.71 -18.82
C THR A 121 -0.60 15.63 -19.62
N ASP A 122 -1.64 16.37 -19.20
CA ASP A 122 -2.97 16.36 -19.83
C ASP A 122 -2.98 16.88 -21.28
N CYS A 123 -1.89 17.51 -21.74
CA CYS A 123 -1.74 18.01 -23.10
C CYS A 123 -1.38 16.91 -24.13
N TYR A 124 -1.03 15.70 -23.69
CA TYR A 124 -0.51 14.63 -24.53
C TYR A 124 -1.60 13.60 -24.90
N ASP A 125 -2.61 14.04 -25.63
CA ASP A 125 -3.79 13.21 -25.98
C ASP A 125 -3.64 12.40 -27.28
N HIS A 126 -2.53 12.57 -28.00
CA HIS A 126 -2.36 12.02 -29.34
C HIS A 126 -1.05 11.27 -29.50
N ASN A 127 -1.07 10.19 -30.29
CA ASN A 127 0.11 9.36 -30.57
C ASN A 127 1.28 10.12 -31.23
N GLN A 128 0.97 11.23 -31.90
CA GLN A 128 1.93 12.12 -32.56
C GLN A 128 2.35 13.31 -31.68
N SER A 129 1.81 13.43 -30.47
CA SER A 129 2.22 14.46 -29.54
C SER A 129 3.69 14.26 -29.16
N VAL A 130 4.43 15.37 -29.17
CA VAL A 130 5.87 15.41 -28.92
C VAL A 130 6.07 15.64 -27.43
N LEU A 131 6.75 14.72 -26.75
CA LEU A 131 6.97 14.79 -25.32
C LEU A 131 8.20 15.66 -24.99
N ASP A 132 8.06 16.45 -23.93
CA ASP A 132 9.19 17.14 -23.32
C ASP A 132 10.22 16.17 -22.74
N MET A 133 11.48 16.58 -22.76
CA MET A 133 12.59 15.76 -22.27
C MET A 133 12.41 15.29 -20.82
N LYS A 134 11.88 16.17 -19.96
CA LYS A 134 11.59 15.85 -18.56
C LYS A 134 10.56 14.73 -18.45
N THR A 135 9.45 14.87 -19.17
CA THR A 135 8.37 13.89 -19.23
C THR A 135 8.85 12.55 -19.76
N ILE A 136 9.67 12.54 -20.83
CA ILE A 136 10.24 11.30 -21.36
C ILE A 136 11.09 10.58 -20.30
N MET A 137 11.95 11.31 -19.58
CA MET A 137 12.77 10.73 -18.52
C MET A 137 11.91 10.13 -17.39
N ASP A 138 10.83 10.81 -17.02
CA ASP A 138 9.94 10.35 -15.96
C ASP A 138 9.15 9.12 -16.38
N VAL A 139 8.67 9.06 -17.63
CA VAL A 139 8.00 7.88 -18.19
C VAL A 139 8.93 6.65 -18.17
N VAL A 140 10.18 6.82 -18.61
CA VAL A 140 11.16 5.72 -18.65
C VAL A 140 11.50 5.22 -17.24
N LYS A 141 11.71 6.13 -16.29
CA LYS A 141 12.01 5.78 -14.89
C LYS A 141 10.84 5.08 -14.20
N LYS A 142 9.61 5.59 -14.38
CA LYS A 142 8.41 4.97 -13.80
C LYS A 142 8.11 3.60 -14.39
N SER A 143 8.52 3.37 -15.64
CA SER A 143 8.44 2.05 -16.29
C SER A 143 9.52 1.06 -15.83
N GLY A 144 10.43 1.47 -14.94
CA GLY A 144 11.50 0.60 -14.42
C GLY A 144 12.66 0.40 -15.39
N MET A 145 12.94 1.37 -16.26
CA MET A 145 14.01 1.31 -17.26
C MET A 145 15.06 2.39 -17.03
N ILE A 146 16.25 2.22 -17.62
CA ILE A 146 17.35 3.20 -17.55
C ILE A 146 17.41 4.00 -18.85
N PRO A 147 17.23 5.33 -18.83
CA PRO A 147 17.35 6.15 -20.03
C PRO A 147 18.83 6.32 -20.43
N GLU A 148 19.13 6.09 -21.70
CA GLU A 148 20.42 6.36 -22.34
C GLU A 148 20.25 7.43 -23.41
N PHE A 149 21.02 8.51 -23.31
CA PHE A 149 20.86 9.64 -24.23
C PHE A 149 21.62 9.41 -25.53
N THR A 150 20.90 9.45 -26.65
CA THR A 150 21.48 9.41 -27.99
C THR A 150 21.42 10.79 -28.66
N LYS A 151 22.53 11.21 -29.28
CA LYS A 151 22.63 12.49 -30.00
C LYS A 151 21.97 12.46 -31.39
N LYS A 152 21.70 11.26 -31.92
CA LYS A 152 21.10 11.07 -33.25
C LYS A 152 19.67 10.57 -33.12
N LYS A 153 18.79 11.15 -33.93
CA LYS A 153 17.45 10.62 -34.20
C LYS A 153 17.61 9.30 -34.97
N ILE A 154 17.00 8.23 -34.46
CA ILE A 154 16.97 6.90 -35.07
C ILE A 154 15.77 6.85 -36.01
#